data_AF-A0A512TPQ9-F1
#
_entry.id   AF-A0A512TPQ9-F1
#
_cell.length_a   1.000
_cell.length_b   1.000
_cell.length_c   1.000
_cell.angle_alpha   90.00
_cell.angle_beta   90.00
_cell.angle_gamma   90.00
#
_symmetry.space_group_name_H-M   'P 1'
#
loop_
_entity.id
_entity.type
_entity.pdbx_description
1 polymer ?
#
loop_
_entity_poly.entity_id
_entity_poly.type
_entity_poly.pdbx_seq_one_letter_code
_entity_poly.pdbx_strand_id
1 'polypeptide(L)'
;MTNSQKQVEVVKKLLKDTFNASAKANEILFKNYLNKHDEFIASIFLNKAIAIVASCKAIYYSNLENLEDDRVENIFSKFDIFNNEFLNNISTGHSHQWTDIEFNSFKDSVAELLGEI
;
A
#
# COMPACT_ATOMS: atom_id res chain seq x y z
N MET A 1 20.39 14.71 13.48
CA MET A 1 19.24 13.79 13.52
C MET A 1 19.49 12.72 14.57
N THR A 2 18.59 12.54 15.52
CA THR A 2 18.60 11.42 16.47
C THR A 2 18.35 10.09 15.73
N ASN A 3 18.62 8.96 16.39
CA ASN A 3 18.33 7.65 15.79
C ASN A 3 16.82 7.48 15.51
N SER A 4 15.96 7.93 16.43
CA SER A 4 14.51 7.93 16.28
C SER A 4 14.02 8.74 15.06
N GLN A 5 14.56 9.95 14.85
CA GLN A 5 14.24 10.75 13.67
C GLN A 5 14.57 10.04 12.35
N LYS A 6 15.69 9.31 12.30
CA LYS A 6 16.05 8.52 11.11
C LYS A 6 15.07 7.37 10.88
N GLN A 7 14.63 6.70 11.94
CA GLN A 7 13.67 5.60 11.85
C GLN A 7 12.30 6.08 11.33
N VAL A 8 11.83 7.24 11.80
CA VAL A 8 10.59 7.87 11.30
C VAL A 8 10.68 8.14 9.81
N GLU A 9 11.77 8.73 9.34
CA GLU A 9 11.97 9.02 7.91
C GLU A 9 12.07 7.76 7.06
N VAL A 10 12.67 6.68 7.60
CA VAL A 10 12.69 5.37 6.94
C VAL A 10 11.28 4.80 6.79
N VAL A 11 10.45 4.84 7.85
CA VAL A 11 9.05 4.40 7.79
C VAL A 11 8.27 5.20 6.76
N LYS A 12 8.34 6.54 6.81
CA LYS A 12 7.66 7.41 5.82
C LYS A 12 8.08 7.10 4.39
N LYS A 13 9.38 6.89 4.15
CA LYS A 13 9.88 6.50 2.84
C LYS A 13 9.31 5.16 2.38
N LEU A 14 9.29 4.14 3.24
CA LEU A 14 8.74 2.82 2.90
C LEU A 14 7.22 2.87 2.65
N LEU A 15 6.48 3.69 3.39
CA LEU A 15 5.05 3.92 3.15
C LEU A 15 4.82 4.60 1.79
N LYS A 16 5.64 5.61 1.45
CA LYS A 16 5.60 6.24 0.12
C LYS A 16 5.94 5.26 -1.00
N ASP A 17 6.97 4.43 -0.81
CA ASP A 17 7.38 3.41 -1.78
C ASP A 17 6.30 2.33 -1.95
N THR A 18 5.61 1.96 -0.87
CA THR A 18 4.42 1.09 -0.89
C THR A 18 3.31 1.71 -1.72
N PHE A 19 2.95 2.97 -1.42
CA PHE A 19 1.92 3.70 -2.15
C PHE A 19 2.21 3.76 -3.66
N ASN A 20 3.43 4.12 -4.05
CA ASN A 20 3.82 4.19 -5.46
C ASN A 20 3.67 2.85 -6.18
N ALA A 21 4.04 1.74 -5.52
CA ALA A 21 3.90 0.41 -6.09
C ALA A 21 2.41 0.02 -6.21
N SER A 22 1.60 0.28 -5.18
CA SER A 22 0.16 0.05 -5.19
C SER A 22 -0.56 0.89 -6.25
N ALA A 23 -0.19 2.18 -6.40
CA ALA A 23 -0.74 3.07 -7.40
C ALA A 23 -0.46 2.55 -8.82
N LYS A 24 0.75 2.03 -9.04
CA LYS A 24 1.09 1.42 -10.33
C LYS A 24 0.31 0.13 -10.58
N ALA A 25 0.11 -0.70 -9.55
CA ALA A 25 -0.73 -1.88 -9.65
C ALA A 25 -2.18 -1.50 -10.02
N ASN A 26 -2.78 -0.52 -9.33
CA ASN A 26 -4.13 -0.03 -9.61
C ASN A 26 -4.24 0.55 -11.04
N GLU A 27 -3.30 1.40 -11.45
CA GLU A 27 -3.28 1.96 -12.82
C GLU A 27 -3.29 0.87 -13.91
N ILE A 28 -2.47 -0.18 -13.73
CA ILE A 28 -2.35 -1.26 -14.71
C ILE A 28 -3.61 -2.13 -14.72
N LEU A 29 -4.16 -2.47 -13.54
CA LEU A 29 -5.38 -3.27 -13.44
C LEU A 29 -6.56 -2.60 -14.17
N PHE A 30 -6.67 -1.28 -14.10
CA PHE A 30 -7.76 -0.52 -14.71
C PHE A 30 -7.52 -0.16 -16.19
N LYS A 31 -6.32 -0.42 -16.71
CA LYS A 31 -5.97 -0.06 -18.09
C LYS A 31 -6.83 -0.79 -19.12
N ASN A 32 -7.00 -2.10 -18.97
CA ASN A 32 -7.82 -2.94 -19.83
C ASN A 32 -8.55 -3.98 -18.99
N TYR A 33 -9.87 -3.82 -18.86
CA TYR A 33 -10.72 -4.71 -18.07
C TYR A 33 -10.58 -6.18 -18.51
N LEU A 34 -10.34 -7.07 -17.54
CA LEU A 34 -10.17 -8.53 -17.73
C LEU A 34 -9.05 -8.93 -18.71
N ASN A 35 -8.03 -8.08 -18.88
CA ASN A 35 -6.83 -8.44 -19.62
C ASN A 35 -5.86 -9.22 -18.71
N LYS A 36 -5.75 -10.53 -18.93
CA LYS A 36 -4.89 -11.42 -18.12
C LYS A 36 -3.42 -11.01 -18.05
N HIS A 37 -2.87 -10.40 -19.11
CA HIS A 37 -1.49 -9.94 -19.09
C HIS A 37 -1.36 -8.72 -18.18
N ASP A 38 -2.27 -7.77 -18.27
CA ASP A 38 -2.27 -6.59 -17.40
C ASP A 38 -2.55 -6.97 -15.94
N GLU A 39 -3.50 -7.89 -15.67
CA GLU A 39 -3.74 -8.46 -14.33
C GLU A 39 -2.49 -9.11 -13.73
N PHE A 40 -1.75 -9.88 -14.53
CA PHE A 40 -0.49 -10.49 -14.11
C PHE A 40 0.55 -9.41 -13.74
N ILE A 41 0.78 -8.43 -14.61
CA ILE A 41 1.74 -7.35 -14.35
C ILE A 41 1.31 -6.54 -13.12
N ALA A 42 0.03 -6.22 -12.99
CA ALA A 42 -0.53 -5.50 -11.85
C ALA A 42 -0.31 -6.27 -10.54
N SER A 43 -0.50 -7.60 -10.55
CA SER A 43 -0.21 -8.48 -9.42
C SER A 43 1.27 -8.47 -9.01
N ILE A 44 2.19 -8.36 -9.98
CA ILE A 44 3.64 -8.23 -9.68
C ILE A 44 3.94 -6.91 -8.96
N PHE A 45 3.32 -5.80 -9.39
CA PHE A 45 3.46 -4.52 -8.70
C PHE A 45 2.83 -4.54 -7.30
N LEU A 46 1.68 -5.20 -7.12
CA LEU A 46 1.10 -5.40 -5.80
C LEU A 46 2.02 -6.23 -4.91
N ASN A 47 2.59 -7.33 -5.41
CA ASN A 47 3.53 -8.14 -4.65
C ASN A 47 4.77 -7.36 -4.21
N LYS A 48 5.26 -6.44 -5.06
CA LYS A 48 6.31 -5.48 -4.67
C LYS A 48 5.84 -4.60 -3.50
N ALA A 49 4.62 -4.08 -3.53
CA ALA A 49 4.06 -3.28 -2.43
C ALA A 49 3.95 -4.10 -1.13
N ILE A 50 3.46 -5.34 -1.18
CA ILE A 50 3.38 -6.26 -0.04
C ILE A 50 4.76 -6.45 0.61
N ALA A 51 5.80 -6.70 -0.19
CA ALA A 51 7.16 -6.90 0.31
C ALA A 51 7.73 -5.65 1.01
N ILE A 52 7.44 -4.46 0.46
CA ILE A 52 7.85 -3.18 1.06
C ILE A 52 7.12 -2.96 2.38
N VAL A 53 5.79 -3.15 2.42
CA VAL A 53 4.98 -2.98 3.63
C VAL A 53 5.36 -3.98 4.71
N ALA A 54 5.66 -5.23 4.37
CA ALA A 54 6.11 -6.24 5.32
C ALA A 54 7.41 -5.81 6.01
N SER A 55 8.34 -5.27 5.23
CA SER A 55 9.59 -4.70 5.76
C SER A 55 9.33 -3.46 6.63
N CYS A 56 8.38 -2.61 6.23
CA CYS A 56 7.96 -1.43 7.00
C CYS A 56 7.35 -1.83 8.35
N LYS A 57 6.42 -2.79 8.36
CA LYS A 57 5.79 -3.36 9.56
C LYS A 57 6.86 -3.93 10.51
N ALA A 58 7.82 -4.69 9.98
CA ALA A 58 8.91 -5.24 10.79
C ALA A 58 9.74 -4.15 11.49
N ILE A 59 10.10 -3.08 10.78
CA ILE A 59 10.83 -1.94 11.36
C ILE A 59 9.97 -1.21 12.40
N TYR A 60 8.71 -0.92 12.07
CA TYR A 60 7.76 -0.22 12.93
C TYR A 60 7.55 -0.97 14.26
N TYR A 61 7.13 -2.24 14.19
CA TYR A 61 6.83 -3.04 15.39
C TYR A 61 8.07 -3.38 16.23
N SER A 62 9.26 -3.40 15.63
CA SER A 62 10.51 -3.59 16.39
C SER A 62 10.97 -2.35 17.14
N ASN A 63 10.34 -1.19 16.93
CA ASN A 63 10.77 0.10 17.48
C ASN A 63 9.58 0.96 17.96
N LEU A 64 8.51 0.34 18.46
CA LEU A 64 7.27 1.03 18.88
C LEU A 64 7.52 2.19 19.84
N GLU A 65 8.45 2.03 20.77
CA GLU A 65 8.84 3.08 21.74
C GLU A 65 9.17 4.45 21.09
N ASN A 66 9.58 4.45 19.83
CA ASN A 66 9.97 5.66 19.07
C ASN A 66 9.08 5.94 17.86
N LEU A 67 8.27 4.97 17.42
CA LEU A 67 7.58 4.99 16.13
C LEU A 67 6.06 4.91 16.24
N GLU A 68 5.50 4.58 17.40
CA GLU A 68 4.07 4.45 17.62
C GLU A 68 3.31 5.69 17.09
N ASP A 69 2.45 5.47 16.11
CA ASP A 69 1.65 6.49 15.44
C ASP A 69 0.41 5.83 14.82
N ASP A 70 -0.78 6.15 15.35
CA ASP A 70 -2.06 5.58 14.90
C ASP A 70 -2.27 5.74 13.39
N ARG A 71 -1.71 6.78 12.76
CA ARG A 71 -1.83 7.00 11.31
C ARG A 71 -1.04 5.96 10.52
N VAL A 72 0.11 5.52 11.02
CA VAL A 72 0.90 4.45 10.39
C VAL A 72 0.14 3.13 10.46
N GLU A 73 -0.48 2.83 11.59
CA GLU A 73 -1.30 1.62 11.74
C GLU A 73 -2.56 1.66 10.88
N ASN A 74 -3.21 2.82 10.77
CA ASN A 74 -4.32 3.03 9.85
C ASN A 74 -3.89 2.75 8.41
N ILE A 75 -2.73 3.25 7.96
CA ILE A 75 -2.20 2.94 6.62
C ILE A 75 -1.99 1.44 6.43
N PHE A 76 -1.43 0.74 7.42
CA PHE A 76 -1.27 -0.72 7.34
C PHE A 76 -2.61 -1.44 7.20
N SER A 77 -3.61 -1.05 8.00
CA SER A 77 -4.94 -1.63 7.92
C SER A 77 -5.59 -1.38 6.55
N LYS A 78 -5.52 -0.14 6.04
CA LYS A 78 -6.10 0.22 4.74
C LYS A 78 -5.39 -0.48 3.58
N PHE A 79 -4.07 -0.62 3.64
CA PHE A 79 -3.32 -1.40 2.68
C PHE A 79 -3.76 -2.87 2.66
N ASP A 80 -3.93 -3.49 3.83
CA ASP A 80 -4.34 -4.90 3.92
C ASP A 80 -5.74 -5.12 3.31
N ILE A 81 -6.68 -4.19 3.55
CA ILE A 81 -8.02 -4.22 2.94
C ILE A 81 -7.93 -4.11 1.41
N PHE A 82 -7.23 -3.09 0.91
CA PHE A 82 -7.01 -2.89 -0.53
C PHE A 82 -6.38 -4.11 -1.18
N ASN A 83 -5.28 -4.63 -0.61
CA ASN A 83 -4.55 -5.77 -1.15
C ASN A 83 -5.44 -7.02 -1.25
N ASN A 84 -6.21 -7.31 -0.20
CA ASN A 84 -7.10 -8.46 -0.18
C ASN A 84 -8.21 -8.34 -1.24
N GLU A 85 -8.81 -7.16 -1.35
CA GLU A 85 -9.84 -6.89 -2.36
C GLU A 85 -9.27 -6.96 -3.78
N PHE A 86 -8.06 -6.43 -4.02
CA PHE A 86 -7.38 -6.51 -5.31
C PHE A 86 -7.15 -7.96 -5.76
N LEU A 87 -6.62 -8.80 -4.88
CA LEU A 87 -6.38 -10.21 -5.19
C LEU A 87 -7.69 -10.99 -5.36
N ASN A 88 -8.71 -10.67 -4.58
CA ASN A 88 -10.03 -11.25 -4.70
C ASN A 88 -10.70 -10.88 -6.03
N ASN A 89 -10.58 -9.63 -6.46
CA ASN A 89 -11.04 -9.15 -7.77
C ASN A 89 -10.37 -9.95 -8.90
N ILE A 90 -9.04 -10.08 -8.89
CA ILE A 90 -8.33 -10.91 -9.90
C ILE A 90 -8.78 -12.37 -9.86
N SER A 91 -8.99 -12.92 -8.66
CA SER A 91 -9.40 -14.32 -8.51
C SER A 91 -10.82 -14.60 -9.02
N THR A 92 -11.73 -13.64 -8.90
CA THR A 92 -13.17 -13.82 -9.19
C THR A 92 -13.61 -13.13 -10.48
N GLY A 93 -12.80 -12.22 -11.03
CA GLY A 93 -13.12 -11.40 -12.19
C GLY A 93 -14.27 -10.42 -11.95
N HIS A 94 -14.48 -9.98 -10.71
CA HIS A 94 -15.59 -9.08 -10.37
C HIS A 94 -15.32 -7.62 -10.74
N SER A 95 -16.29 -6.74 -10.49
CA SER A 95 -16.17 -5.32 -10.82
C SER A 95 -15.00 -4.66 -10.09
N HIS A 96 -14.12 -3.99 -10.84
CA HIS A 96 -12.97 -3.28 -10.26
C HIS A 96 -13.38 -2.09 -9.37
N GLN A 97 -14.64 -1.65 -9.39
CA GLN A 97 -15.10 -0.48 -8.62
C GLN A 97 -14.79 -0.60 -7.12
N TRP A 98 -14.98 -1.77 -6.53
CA TRP A 98 -14.66 -1.98 -5.10
C TRP A 98 -13.16 -1.90 -4.85
N THR A 99 -12.34 -2.45 -5.74
CA THR A 99 -10.88 -2.30 -5.67
C THR A 99 -10.45 -0.83 -5.74
N ASP A 100 -11.09 0.00 -6.58
CA ASP A 100 -10.75 1.44 -6.64
C ASP A 100 -11.16 2.18 -5.37
N ILE A 101 -12.30 1.84 -4.78
CA ILE A 101 -12.77 2.44 -3.51
C ILE A 101 -11.76 2.14 -2.40
N GLU A 102 -11.32 0.89 -2.27
CA GLU A 102 -10.33 0.52 -1.25
C GLU A 102 -8.96 1.12 -1.53
N PHE A 103 -8.55 1.23 -2.80
CA PHE A 103 -7.33 1.92 -3.18
C PHE A 103 -7.37 3.40 -2.79
N ASN A 104 -8.48 4.10 -3.07
CA ASN A 104 -8.65 5.50 -2.68
C ASN A 104 -8.66 5.67 -1.16
N SER A 105 -9.30 4.77 -0.40
CA SER A 105 -9.23 4.81 1.06
C SER A 105 -7.79 4.62 1.59
N PHE A 106 -7.01 3.73 0.97
CA PHE A 106 -5.58 3.58 1.26
C PHE A 106 -4.79 4.84 0.91
N LYS A 107 -4.99 5.40 -0.28
CA LYS A 107 -4.37 6.66 -0.71
C LYS A 107 -4.61 7.79 0.29
N ASP A 108 -5.86 7.99 0.70
CA ASP A 108 -6.24 9.05 1.63
C ASP A 108 -5.51 8.90 2.98
N SER A 109 -5.38 7.68 3.49
CA SER A 109 -4.61 7.42 4.72
C SER A 109 -3.12 7.76 4.59
N VAL A 110 -2.53 7.53 3.41
CA VAL A 110 -1.12 7.89 3.14
C VAL A 110 -0.98 9.41 3.03
N ALA A 111 -1.93 10.09 2.38
CA ALA A 111 -1.93 11.55 2.26
C ALA A 111 -2.02 12.24 3.61
N GLU A 112 -2.82 11.70 4.53
CA GLU A 112 -2.97 12.21 5.89
C GLU A 112 -1.63 12.26 6.66
N LEU A 113 -0.76 11.24 6.47
CA LEU A 113 0.54 11.18 7.12
C LEU A 113 1.64 11.94 6.37
N LEU A 114 1.67 11.84 5.04
CA LEU A 114 2.80 12.29 4.21
C LEU A 114 2.57 13.66 3.55
N GLY A 115 1.34 14.17 3.54
CA GLY A 115 0.96 15.37 2.79
C GLY A 115 0.75 15.04 1.30
N GLU A 116 1.30 15.87 0.40
CA GLU A 116 1.13 15.69 -1.04
C GLU A 116 1.79 14.38 -1.53
N ILE A 117 0.97 13.51 -2.14
CA ILE A 117 1.34 12.22 -2.74
C ILE A 117 0.79 12.06 -4.16
#